data_AF-A0A535EFP4-F1
#
_entry.id   AF-A0A535EFP4-F1
#
_cell.length_a   1.000
_cell.length_b   1.000
_cell.length_c   1.000
_cell.angle_alpha   90.00
_cell.angle_beta   90.00
_cell.angle_gamma   90.00
#
_symmetry.space_group_name_H-M   'P 1'
#
loop_
_entity.id
_entity.type
_entity.pdbx_description
1 polymer ?
#
loop_
_entity_poly.entity_id
_entity_poly.type
_entity_poly.pdbx_seq_one_letter_code
_entity_poly.pdbx_strand_id
1 'polypeptide(L)'
;TSTITSKSISKAGGRTSYRGLVKVHPGCHDVKSFVKCDALLLDDESISDTYPYIECDEPRVNIGHEATVSKVSDEQLFYLQSRGIPQAEAETMIVNGFIEPFTKELPLEYAVELNRLIQLEMEGSVG
;
A
#
# COMPACT_ATOMS: atom_id res chain seq x y z
N THR A 1 -1.90 -22.54 0.39
CA THR A 1 -2.00 -21.24 1.09
C THR A 1 -1.59 -20.13 0.15
N SER A 2 -2.24 -18.98 0.20
CA SER A 2 -1.93 -17.78 -0.59
C SER A 2 -1.99 -16.53 0.30
N THR A 3 -1.12 -15.57 0.05
CA THR A 3 -1.17 -14.24 0.65
C THR A 3 -1.02 -13.21 -0.46
N ILE A 4 -1.94 -12.25 -0.52
CA ILE A 4 -1.90 -11.15 -1.49
C ILE A 4 -1.84 -9.86 -0.70
N THR A 5 -0.72 -9.15 -0.79
CA THR A 5 -0.57 -7.81 -0.20
C THR A 5 -0.45 -6.81 -1.34
N SER A 6 -1.33 -5.82 -1.35
CA SER A 6 -1.28 -4.69 -2.27
C SER A 6 -1.14 -3.41 -1.47
N LYS A 7 -0.15 -2.61 -1.81
CA LYS A 7 0.01 -1.24 -1.31
C LYS A 7 -0.08 -0.26 -2.46
N SER A 8 -0.80 0.83 -2.25
CA SER A 8 -0.92 1.91 -3.23
C SER A 8 -0.66 3.25 -2.56
N ILE A 9 -0.05 4.15 -3.30
CA ILE A 9 0.21 5.53 -2.90
C ILE A 9 -0.34 6.41 -4.01
N SER A 10 -1.21 7.35 -3.69
CA SER A 10 -1.76 8.32 -4.65
C SER A 10 -1.42 9.74 -4.22
N LYS A 11 -1.03 10.57 -5.20
CA LYS A 11 -0.57 11.93 -5.03
C LYS A 11 -0.98 12.78 -6.24
N ALA A 12 -1.08 14.10 -6.05
CA ALA A 12 -1.36 15.13 -7.03
C ALA A 12 -2.67 14.86 -7.81
N GLY A 13 -3.74 14.52 -7.11
CA GLY A 13 -5.03 14.12 -7.71
C GLY A 13 -4.97 12.77 -8.43
N GLY A 14 -3.90 12.00 -8.19
CA GLY A 14 -3.70 10.67 -8.74
C GLY A 14 -4.77 9.69 -8.30
N ARG A 15 -5.04 8.71 -9.16
CA ARG A 15 -6.02 7.65 -8.88
C ARG A 15 -5.40 6.28 -9.01
N THR A 16 -5.44 5.50 -7.93
CA THR A 16 -5.03 4.10 -7.93
C THR A 16 -6.24 3.18 -7.88
N SER A 17 -6.14 2.01 -8.53
CA SER A 17 -7.19 1.00 -8.47
C SER A 17 -6.59 -0.38 -8.27
N TYR A 18 -6.94 -1.05 -7.18
CA TYR A 18 -6.66 -2.46 -6.99
C TYR A 18 -7.80 -3.30 -7.59
N ARG A 19 -7.44 -4.33 -8.35
CA ARG A 19 -8.37 -5.35 -8.85
C ARG A 19 -7.77 -6.72 -8.60
N GLY A 20 -8.46 -7.54 -7.83
CA GLY A 20 -8.00 -8.88 -7.47
C GLY A 20 -9.11 -9.91 -7.57
N LEU A 21 -8.75 -11.13 -7.94
CA LEU A 21 -9.64 -12.29 -7.91
C LEU A 21 -8.96 -13.41 -7.12
N VAL A 22 -9.62 -13.87 -6.06
CA VAL A 22 -9.31 -15.15 -5.42
C VAL A 22 -10.38 -16.15 -5.85
N LYS A 23 -9.97 -17.18 -6.59
CA LYS A 23 -10.86 -18.26 -7.01
C LYS A 23 -10.46 -19.57 -6.36
N VAL A 24 -11.41 -20.24 -5.71
CA VAL A 24 -11.24 -21.61 -5.22
C VAL A 24 -12.10 -22.55 -6.04
N HIS A 25 -11.43 -23.47 -6.73
CA HIS A 25 -12.08 -24.48 -7.56
C HIS A 25 -12.60 -25.66 -6.72
N PRO A 26 -13.60 -26.41 -7.22
CA PRO A 26 -14.08 -27.62 -6.55
C PRO A 26 -12.96 -28.64 -6.27
N GLY A 27 -12.96 -29.26 -5.09
CA GLY A 27 -11.97 -30.26 -4.69
C GLY A 27 -10.69 -29.67 -4.06
N CYS A 28 -10.55 -28.34 -4.01
CA CYS A 28 -9.46 -27.66 -3.34
C CYS A 28 -9.73 -27.52 -1.84
N HIS A 29 -9.54 -28.60 -1.08
CA HIS A 29 -9.76 -28.60 0.37
C HIS A 29 -8.64 -27.91 1.16
N ASP A 30 -8.96 -27.46 2.37
CA ASP A 30 -8.02 -26.86 3.34
C ASP A 30 -7.28 -25.62 2.81
N VAL A 31 -7.92 -24.91 1.87
CA VAL A 31 -7.38 -23.68 1.29
C VAL A 31 -7.35 -22.57 2.35
N LYS A 32 -6.22 -21.88 2.41
CA LYS A 32 -6.03 -20.66 3.21
C LYS A 32 -5.62 -19.53 2.29
N SER A 33 -6.35 -18.43 2.28
CA SER A 33 -5.99 -17.23 1.52
C SER A 33 -6.22 -15.97 2.36
N PHE A 34 -5.30 -15.01 2.27
CA PHE A 34 -5.47 -13.70 2.90
C PHE A 34 -5.13 -12.60 1.92
N VAL A 35 -6.05 -11.65 1.73
CA VAL A 35 -5.88 -10.50 0.84
C VAL A 35 -5.86 -9.22 1.67
N LYS A 36 -4.75 -8.49 1.64
CA LYS A 36 -4.60 -7.19 2.29
C LYS A 36 -4.36 -6.10 1.26
N CYS A 37 -5.20 -5.08 1.28
CA CYS A 37 -5.11 -3.91 0.39
C CYS A 37 -4.96 -2.65 1.24
N ASP A 38 -3.76 -2.07 1.30
CA ASP A 38 -3.57 -0.78 1.96
C ASP A 38 -3.38 0.34 0.93
N ALA A 39 -4.00 1.49 1.15
CA ALA A 39 -3.83 2.68 0.33
C ALA A 39 -3.42 3.87 1.19
N LEU A 40 -2.45 4.64 0.70
CA LEU A 40 -2.00 5.89 1.29
C LEU A 40 -2.29 7.03 0.32
N LEU A 41 -3.13 7.97 0.72
CA LEU A 41 -3.39 9.20 -0.03
C LEU A 41 -2.51 10.32 0.53
N LEU A 42 -1.74 10.98 -0.33
CA LEU A 42 -0.84 12.08 0.05
C LEU A 42 -1.51 13.45 0.00
N ASP A 43 -2.72 13.54 -0.57
CA ASP A 43 -3.52 14.76 -0.65
C ASP A 43 -5.02 14.43 -0.63
N ASP A 44 -5.84 15.48 -0.60
CA ASP A 44 -7.30 15.37 -0.51
C ASP A 44 -8.00 15.08 -1.84
N GLU A 45 -7.34 15.33 -2.97
CA GLU A 45 -7.91 15.15 -4.31
C GLU A 45 -7.68 13.73 -4.84
N SER A 46 -6.68 13.04 -4.32
CA SER A 46 -6.28 11.69 -4.70
C SER A 46 -7.31 10.65 -4.28
N ILE A 47 -7.44 9.60 -5.10
CA ILE A 47 -8.46 8.56 -4.94
C ILE A 47 -7.80 7.18 -4.99
N SER A 48 -8.29 6.26 -4.16
CA SER A 48 -7.97 4.85 -4.29
C SER A 48 -9.23 4.00 -4.31
N ASP A 49 -9.39 3.20 -5.37
CA ASP A 49 -10.46 2.22 -5.48
C ASP A 49 -9.94 0.80 -5.25
N THR A 50 -10.76 -0.04 -4.62
CA THR A 50 -10.43 -1.45 -4.38
C THR A 50 -11.60 -2.31 -4.83
N TYR A 51 -11.36 -3.18 -5.82
CA TYR A 51 -12.35 -4.10 -6.38
C TYR A 51 -11.92 -5.55 -6.15
N PRO A 52 -12.19 -6.11 -4.96
CA PRO A 52 -11.88 -7.49 -4.63
C PRO A 52 -12.99 -8.43 -5.12
N TYR A 53 -12.61 -9.53 -5.75
CA TYR A 53 -13.50 -10.63 -6.11
C TYR A 53 -13.06 -11.90 -5.40
N ILE A 54 -14.00 -12.58 -4.75
CA ILE A 54 -13.77 -13.89 -4.13
C ILE A 54 -14.85 -14.84 -4.68
N GLU A 55 -14.41 -15.81 -5.46
CA GLU A 55 -15.25 -16.89 -5.98
C GLU A 55 -14.84 -18.19 -5.29
N CYS A 56 -15.76 -18.80 -4.53
CA CYS A 56 -15.43 -19.97 -3.74
C CYS A 56 -16.42 -21.11 -3.99
N ASP A 57 -15.96 -22.12 -4.74
CA ASP A 57 -16.76 -23.29 -5.10
C ASP A 57 -16.51 -24.49 -4.16
N GLU A 58 -15.89 -24.26 -2.99
CA GLU A 58 -15.54 -25.30 -2.02
C GLU A 58 -15.88 -24.87 -0.57
N PRO A 59 -16.52 -25.72 0.25
CA PRO A 59 -16.90 -25.38 1.63
C PRO A 59 -15.74 -25.40 2.63
N ARG A 60 -14.71 -26.22 2.43
CA ARG A 60 -13.60 -26.39 3.39
C ARG A 60 -12.46 -25.41 3.12
N VAL A 61 -12.70 -24.13 3.32
CA VAL A 61 -11.74 -23.05 3.06
C VAL A 61 -11.69 -22.02 4.20
N ASN A 62 -10.60 -21.26 4.26
CA ASN A 62 -10.47 -20.07 5.10
C ASN A 62 -9.90 -18.93 4.24
N ILE A 63 -10.73 -17.92 3.96
CA ILE A 63 -10.36 -16.77 3.13
C ILE A 63 -10.66 -15.50 3.92
N GLY A 64 -9.66 -14.63 4.08
CA GLY A 64 -9.81 -13.32 4.69
C GLY A 64 -9.49 -12.21 3.70
N HIS A 65 -10.21 -11.09 3.79
CA HIS A 65 -9.91 -9.86 3.07
C HIS A 65 -9.97 -8.65 3.99
N GLU A 66 -8.93 -7.82 3.94
CA GLU A 66 -8.80 -6.54 4.63
C GLU A 66 -8.45 -5.46 3.60
N ALA A 67 -9.12 -4.32 3.69
CA ALA A 67 -8.81 -3.14 2.88
C ALA A 67 -8.82 -1.89 3.77
N THR A 68 -7.72 -1.12 3.74
CA THR A 68 -7.54 0.09 4.54
C THR A 68 -7.12 1.25 3.65
N VAL A 69 -7.77 2.40 3.82
CA VAL A 69 -7.35 3.67 3.20
C VAL A 69 -6.95 4.62 4.31
N SER A 70 -5.73 5.11 4.24
CA SER A 70 -5.17 6.10 5.15
C SER A 70 -4.76 7.35 4.39
N LYS A 71 -4.89 8.51 5.01
CA LYS A 71 -4.28 9.76 4.54
C LYS A 71 -3.02 10.04 5.33
N VAL A 72 -2.06 10.75 4.75
CA VAL A 72 -0.97 11.35 5.53
C VAL A 72 -1.60 12.29 6.55
N SER A 73 -1.27 12.09 7.82
CA SER A 73 -1.83 12.90 8.90
C SER A 73 -1.07 14.21 9.03
N ASP A 74 -1.79 15.33 8.98
CA ASP A 74 -1.24 16.66 9.27
C ASP A 74 -0.58 16.70 10.65
N GLU A 75 -1.10 15.93 11.62
CA GLU A 75 -0.50 15.82 12.95
C GLU A 75 0.86 15.09 12.91
N GLN A 76 0.99 14.04 12.09
CA GLN A 76 2.26 13.32 11.91
C GLN A 76 3.29 14.21 11.20
N LEU A 77 2.87 14.92 10.15
CA LEU A 77 3.72 15.89 9.46
C LEU A 77 4.15 17.01 10.40
N PHE A 78 3.21 17.62 11.13
CA PHE A 78 3.50 18.66 12.10
C PHE A 78 4.47 18.16 13.18
N TYR A 79 4.27 16.94 13.69
CA TYR A 79 5.15 16.34 14.68
C TYR A 79 6.58 16.20 14.14
N LEU A 80 6.77 15.66 12.93
CA LEU A 80 8.10 15.52 12.31
C LEU A 80 8.74 16.89 12.02
N GLN A 81 7.97 17.85 11.50
CA GLN A 81 8.44 19.21 11.24
C GLN A 81 8.83 19.95 12.52
N SER A 82 8.12 19.73 13.63
CA SER A 82 8.47 20.29 14.94
C SER A 82 9.83 19.80 15.46
N ARG A 83 10.35 18.69 14.91
CA ARG A 83 11.70 18.18 15.18
C ARG A 83 12.75 18.71 14.20
N GLY A 84 12.39 19.66 13.34
CA GLY A 84 13.27 20.28 12.35
C GLY A 84 13.40 19.50 11.04
N ILE A 85 12.57 18.48 10.82
CA ILE A 85 12.57 17.69 9.58
C ILE A 85 11.78 18.46 8.52
N PRO A 86 12.35 18.78 7.35
CA PRO A 86 11.62 19.42 6.25
C PRO A 86 10.39 18.61 5.83
N GLN A 87 9.33 19.29 5.39
CA GLN A 87 8.07 18.63 5.01
C GLN A 87 8.28 17.50 3.99
N ALA A 88 9.04 17.73 2.91
CA ALA A 88 9.31 16.72 1.90
C ALA A 88 10.04 15.48 2.44
N GLU A 89 10.95 15.69 3.41
CA GLU A 89 11.64 14.59 4.09
C GLU A 89 10.68 13.84 5.03
N ALA A 90 9.81 14.56 5.75
CA ALA A 90 8.79 13.98 6.61
C ALA A 90 7.79 13.11 5.82
N GLU A 91 7.29 13.59 4.68
CA GLU A 91 6.43 12.84 3.77
C GLU A 91 7.13 11.58 3.26
N THR A 92 8.38 11.71 2.82
CA THR A 92 9.22 10.58 2.39
C THR A 92 9.39 9.55 3.50
N MET A 93 9.60 9.97 4.75
CA MET A 93 9.70 9.06 5.90
C MET A 93 8.40 8.29 6.14
N ILE A 94 7.24 8.96 6.05
CA ILE A 94 5.92 8.33 6.21
C ILE A 94 5.69 7.29 5.09
N VAL A 95 5.97 7.67 3.85
CA VAL A 95 5.86 6.78 2.69
C VAL A 95 6.78 5.57 2.82
N ASN A 96 8.04 5.77 3.19
CA ASN A 96 9.00 4.68 3.41
C ASN A 96 8.55 3.72 4.53
N GLY A 97 8.00 4.25 5.62
CA GLY A 97 7.40 3.43 6.68
C GLY A 97 6.19 2.62 6.18
N PHE A 98 5.37 3.19 5.30
CA PHE A 98 4.23 2.51 4.72
C PHE A 98 4.62 1.34 3.80
N ILE A 99 5.68 1.50 3.00
CA ILE A 99 6.15 0.46 2.06
C ILE A 99 7.21 -0.50 2.65
N GLU A 100 7.63 -0.28 3.89
CA GLU A 100 8.68 -1.06 4.58
C GLU A 100 8.51 -2.59 4.49
N PRO A 101 7.28 -3.16 4.57
CA PRO A 101 7.11 -4.60 4.40
C PRO A 101 7.54 -5.12 3.02
N PHE A 102 7.45 -4.30 1.97
CA PHE A 102 7.86 -4.67 0.61
C PHE A 102 9.36 -4.50 0.41
N THR A 103 9.94 -3.41 0.92
CA THR A 103 11.37 -3.15 0.75
C THR A 103 12.23 -4.23 1.42
N LYS A 104 11.75 -4.83 2.51
CA LYS A 104 12.41 -5.97 3.19
C LYS A 104 12.44 -7.26 2.37
N GLU A 105 11.49 -7.46 1.46
CA GLU A 105 11.39 -8.66 0.61
C GLU A 105 12.21 -8.53 -0.68
N LEU A 106 12.64 -7.30 -1.02
CA LEU A 106 13.47 -7.05 -2.19
C LEU A 106 14.97 -7.28 -1.88
N PRO A 107 15.76 -7.78 -2.84
CA PRO A 107 17.20 -7.75 -2.74
C PRO A 107 17.71 -6.32 -2.50
N LEU A 108 18.83 -6.19 -1.78
CA LEU A 108 19.33 -4.92 -1.28
C LEU A 108 19.48 -3.87 -2.39
N GLU A 109 20.02 -4.27 -3.54
CA GLU A 109 20.22 -3.39 -4.69
C GLU A 109 18.90 -2.78 -5.21
N TYR A 110 17.81 -3.54 -5.23
CA TYR A 110 16.50 -3.06 -5.68
C TYR A 110 15.79 -2.25 -4.60
N ALA A 111 15.97 -2.61 -3.33
CA ALA A 111 15.42 -1.84 -2.22
C ALA A 111 16.01 -0.43 -2.17
N VAL A 112 17.32 -0.29 -2.40
CA VAL A 112 18.00 1.01 -2.50
C VAL A 112 17.45 1.82 -3.68
N GLU A 113 17.29 1.19 -4.83
CA GLU A 113 16.78 1.88 -6.02
C GLU A 113 15.32 2.33 -5.85
N LEU A 114 14.47 1.48 -5.28
CA LEU A 114 13.07 1.82 -4.99
C LEU A 114 12.96 3.05 -4.06
N ASN A 115 13.77 3.10 -2.99
CA ASN A 115 13.80 4.24 -2.09
C ASN A 115 14.23 5.53 -2.81
N ARG A 116 15.17 5.43 -3.75
CA ARG A 116 15.62 6.57 -4.56
C ARG A 116 14.53 7.06 -5.51
N LEU A 117 13.82 6.15 -6.17
CA LEU A 117 12.70 6.51 -7.04
C LEU A 117 11.58 7.22 -6.26
N ILE A 118 11.28 6.75 -5.05
CA ILE A 118 10.29 7.39 -4.18
C ILE A 118 10.74 8.80 -3.81
N GLN A 119 12.00 8.99 -3.41
CA GLN A 119 12.52 10.33 -3.13
C GLN A 119 12.36 11.27 -4.33
N LEU A 120 12.67 10.82 -5.53
CA LEU A 120 12.50 11.62 -6.76
C LEU A 120 11.04 12.01 -6.99
N GLU A 121 10.10 11.09 -6.80
CA GLU A 121 8.66 11.38 -6.89
C GLU A 121 8.18 12.35 -5.80
N MET A 122 8.84 12.38 -4.63
CA MET A 122 8.51 13.27 -3.52
C MET A 122 9.18 14.65 -3.62
N GLU A 123 10.33 14.78 -4.29
CA GLU A 123 11.03 16.07 -4.47
C GLU A 123 10.28 17.04 -5.41
N GLY A 124 9.48 16.52 -6.35
CA GLY A 124 8.68 17.31 -7.30
C GLY A 124 7.33 17.80 -6.77
N SER A 125 7.00 17.58 -5.49
CA SER A 125 5.70 17.92 -4.88
C SER A 125 5.51 19.39 -4.54
N VAL A 126 6.56 20.21 -4.69
CA VAL A 126 6.51 21.64 -4.33
C VAL A 126 6.03 22.44 -5.53
N GLY A 127 4.70 22.61 -5.60
CA GLY A 127 3.98 23.47 -6.53
C GLY A 127 2.57 23.69 -6.04
#